data_AF-A0A841JBU6-F1
#
_entry.id   AF-A0A841JBU6-F1
#
_cell.length_a   1.000
_cell.length_b   1.000
_cell.length_c   1.000
_cell.angle_alpha   90.00
_cell.angle_beta   90.00
_cell.angle_gamma   90.00
#
_symmetry.space_group_name_H-M   'P 1'
#
loop_
_entity.id
_entity.type
_entity.pdbx_description
1 polymer ?
#
loop_
_entity_poly.entity_id
_entity_poly.type
_entity_poly.pdbx_seq_one_letter_code
_entity_poly.pdbx_strand_id
1 'polypeptide(L)'
;MKQIRLLLLAVLLMPFFAQAQVSKKHHGLHAKHHDKNGLVRGISYADFVKSVSDFADSTKKPLADTAWRLWKEEKWDKLEQFFTANNLNGGWPPNRGAVDLKIVTLPAGIDIDRYGGYFDADSVFQDRGTFVSKTGVPFPQRALPDKTLNSPYRVYTILKPIANVRQGTIIPWFGKPGLGIQYEVPYIINDLKKEGYIAEKKTK
;
A
#
# COMPACT_ATOMS: atom_id res chain seq x y z
N MET A 1 -48.37 23.98 83.32
CA MET A 1 -48.70 22.57 83.60
C MET A 1 -47.86 21.70 82.67
N LYS A 2 -47.30 20.62 83.24
CA LYS A 2 -46.29 19.73 82.65
C LYS A 2 -46.88 18.83 81.55
N GLN A 3 -46.10 18.59 80.50
CA GLN A 3 -45.96 17.26 79.90
C GLN A 3 -44.50 17.13 79.45
N ILE A 4 -43.77 16.24 80.13
CA ILE A 4 -42.42 15.77 79.80
C ILE A 4 -42.60 14.43 79.09
N ARG A 5 -41.95 14.22 77.95
CA ARG A 5 -41.53 12.89 77.51
C ARG A 5 -40.08 12.92 77.09
N LEU A 6 -39.38 11.94 77.62
CA LEU A 6 -37.95 11.71 77.63
C LEU A 6 -37.57 10.72 76.52
N LEU A 7 -36.26 10.70 76.18
CA LEU A 7 -35.49 9.69 75.44
C LEU A 7 -35.51 9.86 73.90
N LEU A 8 -34.42 9.70 73.16
CA LEU A 8 -33.17 8.96 73.39
C LEU A 8 -32.03 9.52 72.52
N LEU A 9 -30.81 9.31 73.01
CA LEU A 9 -29.50 9.67 72.47
C LEU A 9 -29.20 8.98 71.11
N ALA A 10 -28.66 9.73 70.15
CA ALA A 10 -27.85 9.17 69.06
C ALA A 10 -26.89 10.26 68.52
N VAL A 11 -25.68 10.31 69.07
CA VAL A 11 -24.56 11.05 68.46
C VAL A 11 -24.02 10.16 67.34
N LEU A 12 -24.40 10.46 66.10
CA LEU A 12 -23.75 9.89 64.92
C LEU A 12 -22.72 10.89 64.39
N LEU A 13 -21.45 10.62 64.68
CA LEU A 13 -20.33 11.13 63.90
C LEU A 13 -20.45 10.56 62.48
N MET A 14 -20.88 11.37 61.52
CA MET A 14 -20.77 11.03 60.10
C MET A 14 -19.55 11.75 59.50
N PRO A 15 -18.69 11.02 58.77
CA PRO A 15 -17.48 11.57 58.18
C PRO A 15 -17.81 12.47 56.98
N PHE A 16 -16.94 13.46 56.77
CA PHE A 16 -16.83 14.24 55.54
C PHE A 16 -16.90 13.33 54.30
N PHE A 17 -18.02 13.39 53.55
CA PHE A 17 -18.01 12.93 52.17
C PHE A 17 -17.45 14.06 51.30
N ALA A 18 -16.14 14.00 51.06
CA ALA A 18 -15.55 14.69 49.93
C ALA A 18 -16.14 14.07 48.66
N GLN A 19 -17.00 14.81 47.98
CA GLN A 19 -17.55 14.42 46.69
C GLN A 19 -16.44 14.59 45.66
N ALA A 20 -15.62 13.55 45.48
CA ALA A 20 -14.71 13.45 44.34
C ALA A 20 -15.57 13.43 43.08
N GLN A 21 -15.52 14.53 42.31
CA GLN A 21 -16.02 14.52 40.94
C GLN A 21 -15.20 13.50 40.15
N VAL A 22 -15.74 12.28 40.02
CA VAL A 22 -15.28 11.32 39.02
C VAL A 22 -15.67 11.91 37.68
N SER A 23 -14.74 12.64 37.08
CA SER A 23 -14.76 12.93 35.66
C SER A 23 -14.91 11.60 34.94
N LYS A 24 -16.08 11.39 34.32
CA LYS A 24 -16.26 10.34 33.32
C LYS A 24 -15.25 10.63 32.21
N LYS A 25 -14.08 10.00 32.29
CA LYS A 25 -13.20 9.81 31.15
C LYS A 25 -14.01 8.98 30.16
N HIS A 26 -14.69 9.67 29.24
CA HIS A 26 -15.04 9.05 27.97
C HIS A 26 -13.73 8.51 27.41
N HIS A 27 -13.58 7.19 27.41
CA HIS A 27 -12.66 6.53 26.49
C HIS A 27 -13.24 6.68 25.09
N GLY A 28 -13.25 7.92 24.59
CA GLY A 28 -13.03 8.14 23.18
C GLY A 28 -11.67 7.53 22.92
N LEU A 29 -11.67 6.46 22.12
CA LEU A 29 -10.48 6.03 21.40
C LEU A 29 -9.99 7.28 20.68
N HIS A 30 -9.05 8.00 21.30
CA HIS A 30 -8.26 8.98 20.61
C HIS A 30 -7.55 8.17 19.54
N ALA A 31 -8.12 8.20 18.33
CA ALA A 31 -7.40 7.86 17.12
C ALA A 31 -6.12 8.68 17.23
N LYS A 32 -5.00 8.00 17.54
CA LYS A 32 -3.70 8.65 17.61
C LYS A 32 -3.59 9.40 16.31
N HIS A 33 -3.51 10.72 16.38
CA HIS A 33 -3.23 11.57 15.24
C HIS A 33 -1.93 10.99 14.66
N HIS A 34 -2.05 10.20 13.60
CA HIS A 34 -0.90 9.68 12.90
C HIS A 34 -0.13 10.90 12.47
N ASP A 35 1.17 10.93 12.76
CA ASP A 35 2.05 11.94 12.22
C ASP A 35 1.92 11.90 10.69
N LYS A 36 1.12 12.83 10.15
CA LYS A 36 0.81 12.90 8.71
C LYS A 36 2.02 13.38 7.91
N ASN A 37 3.12 13.73 8.59
CA ASN A 37 4.31 14.30 7.98
C ASN A 37 5.52 13.34 7.98
N GLY A 38 5.42 12.18 8.63
CA GLY A 38 6.46 11.15 8.59
C GLY A 38 6.39 10.27 7.34
N LEU A 39 7.55 9.95 6.76
CA LEU A 39 7.66 8.92 5.73
C LEU A 39 7.66 7.53 6.37
N VAL A 40 6.92 6.60 5.78
CA VAL A 40 7.02 5.17 6.11
C VAL A 40 7.56 4.43 4.90
N ARG A 41 8.75 3.85 5.04
CA ARG A 41 9.44 3.11 3.95
C ARG A 41 9.52 3.92 2.64
N GLY A 42 9.80 5.22 2.77
CA GLY A 42 9.92 6.16 1.64
C GLY A 42 8.61 6.77 1.15
N ILE A 43 7.46 6.46 1.78
CA ILE A 43 6.13 6.90 1.32
C ILE A 43 5.46 7.80 2.36
N SER A 44 4.93 8.94 1.90
CA SER A 44 4.06 9.79 2.71
C SER A 44 2.63 9.26 2.72
N TYR A 45 1.85 9.60 3.75
CA TYR A 45 0.42 9.29 3.76
C TYR A 45 -0.29 9.84 2.51
N ALA A 46 0.04 11.06 2.09
CA ALA A 46 -0.57 11.68 0.93
C ALA A 46 -0.29 10.89 -0.37
N ASP A 47 0.93 10.41 -0.56
CA ASP A 47 1.29 9.61 -1.74
C ASP A 47 0.64 8.22 -1.71
N PHE A 48 0.55 7.62 -0.52
CA PHE A 48 -0.22 6.39 -0.34
C PHE A 48 -1.69 6.58 -0.72
N VAL A 49 -2.34 7.63 -0.23
CA VAL A 49 -3.74 7.93 -0.56
C VAL A 49 -3.91 8.12 -2.08
N LYS A 50 -3.03 8.88 -2.71
CA LYS A 50 -3.06 9.11 -4.18
C LYS A 50 -2.83 7.85 -4.99
N SER A 51 -2.18 6.83 -4.44
CA SER A 51 -1.91 5.57 -5.13
C SER A 51 -3.15 4.67 -5.29
N VAL A 52 -4.25 5.02 -4.64
CA VAL A 52 -5.54 4.32 -4.70
C VAL A 52 -6.58 5.30 -5.22
N SER A 53 -6.97 5.14 -6.49
CA SER A 53 -7.85 6.09 -7.18
C SER A 53 -9.20 6.28 -6.48
N ASP A 54 -9.71 5.21 -5.86
CA ASP A 54 -10.99 5.21 -5.16
C ASP A 54 -11.05 6.18 -3.98
N PHE A 55 -9.92 6.54 -3.37
CA PHE A 55 -9.94 7.50 -2.26
C PHE A 55 -10.20 8.95 -2.70
N ALA A 56 -10.25 9.22 -4.00
CA ALA A 56 -10.78 10.48 -4.52
C ALA A 56 -12.30 10.61 -4.33
N ASP A 57 -13.02 9.48 -4.24
CA ASP A 57 -14.45 9.45 -3.90
C ASP A 57 -14.63 9.75 -2.41
N SER A 58 -15.44 10.77 -2.10
CA SER A 58 -15.76 11.18 -0.74
C SER A 58 -16.35 10.06 0.14
N THR A 59 -17.04 9.09 -0.46
CA THR A 59 -17.66 7.96 0.26
C THR A 59 -16.62 6.90 0.65
N LYS A 60 -15.55 6.77 -0.15
CA LYS A 60 -14.46 5.81 0.08
C LYS A 60 -13.26 6.44 0.78
N LYS A 61 -13.10 7.77 0.73
CA LYS A 61 -12.01 8.51 1.39
C LYS A 61 -11.84 8.15 2.89
N PRO A 62 -12.89 7.94 3.71
CA PRO A 62 -12.73 7.52 5.10
C PRO A 62 -12.01 6.17 5.29
N LEU A 63 -11.98 5.31 4.26
CA LEU A 63 -11.31 4.01 4.29
C LEU A 63 -9.77 4.14 4.23
N ALA A 64 -9.25 5.30 3.80
CA ALA A 64 -7.83 5.51 3.57
C ALA A 64 -6.97 5.36 4.84
N ASP A 65 -7.48 5.79 5.99
CA ASP A 65 -6.75 5.66 7.27
C ASP A 65 -6.57 4.20 7.68
N THR A 66 -7.59 3.37 7.43
CA THR A 66 -7.53 1.93 7.70
C THR A 66 -6.56 1.25 6.74
N ALA A 67 -6.65 1.53 5.44
CA ALA A 67 -5.73 1.00 4.44
C ALA A 67 -4.28 1.39 4.75
N TRP A 68 -4.04 2.65 5.11
CA TRP A 68 -2.71 3.15 5.48
C TRP A 68 -2.16 2.42 6.70
N ARG A 69 -2.96 2.26 7.76
CA ARG A 69 -2.54 1.54 8.97
C ARG A 69 -2.17 0.09 8.67
N LEU A 70 -3.00 -0.63 7.93
CA LEU A 70 -2.75 -2.03 7.54
C LEU A 70 -1.47 -2.15 6.70
N TRP A 71 -1.25 -1.23 5.76
CA TRP A 71 -0.03 -1.20 4.95
C TRP A 71 1.22 -0.88 5.79
N LYS A 72 1.16 0.11 6.68
CA LYS A 72 2.27 0.45 7.58
C LYS A 72 2.68 -0.73 8.47
N GLU A 73 1.71 -1.43 9.02
CA GLU A 73 1.89 -2.60 9.89
C GLU A 73 2.15 -3.91 9.12
N GLU A 74 2.30 -3.83 7.80
CA GLU A 74 2.60 -4.96 6.90
C GLU A 74 1.59 -6.11 7.02
N LYS A 75 0.32 -5.78 7.26
CA LYS A 75 -0.78 -6.75 7.37
C LYS A 75 -1.34 -7.09 5.99
N TRP A 76 -0.51 -7.66 5.12
CA TRP A 76 -0.82 -7.87 3.70
C TRP A 76 -2.12 -8.63 3.44
N ASP A 77 -2.32 -9.79 4.08
CA ASP A 77 -3.55 -10.56 3.91
C ASP A 77 -4.80 -9.78 4.33
N LYS A 78 -4.72 -9.04 5.45
CA LYS A 78 -5.82 -8.21 5.93
C LYS A 78 -6.06 -7.00 5.03
N LEU A 79 -4.99 -6.44 4.45
CA LEU A 79 -5.06 -5.34 3.50
C LEU A 79 -5.71 -5.81 2.20
N GLU A 80 -5.36 -6.98 1.69
CA GLU A 80 -5.99 -7.58 0.50
C GLU A 80 -7.47 -7.84 0.73
N GLN A 81 -7.83 -8.52 1.84
CA GLN A 81 -9.22 -8.73 2.22
C GLN A 81 -9.99 -7.41 2.34
N PHE A 82 -9.38 -6.38 2.92
CA PHE A 82 -9.98 -5.06 3.03
C PHE A 82 -10.21 -4.41 1.67
N PHE A 83 -9.27 -4.52 0.74
CA PHE A 83 -9.41 -3.98 -0.63
C PHE A 83 -10.50 -4.70 -1.41
N THR A 84 -10.55 -6.03 -1.32
CA THR A 84 -11.58 -6.84 -1.95
C THR A 84 -12.97 -6.53 -1.39
N ALA A 85 -13.14 -6.50 -0.07
CA ALA A 85 -14.44 -6.29 0.56
C ALA A 85 -15.04 -4.89 0.30
N ASN A 86 -14.20 -3.90 0.00
CA ASN A 86 -14.60 -2.52 -0.24
C ASN A 86 -14.50 -2.10 -1.73
N ASN A 87 -14.25 -3.05 -2.63
CA ASN A 87 -14.07 -2.83 -4.06
C ASN A 87 -13.11 -1.66 -4.35
N LEU A 88 -11.91 -1.73 -3.77
CA LEU A 88 -10.87 -0.70 -3.89
C LEU A 88 -9.86 -1.08 -4.97
N ASN A 89 -9.45 -0.07 -5.73
CA ASN A 89 -8.33 -0.07 -6.66
C ASN A 89 -8.39 -1.17 -7.72
N GLY A 90 -9.61 -1.60 -8.11
CA GLY A 90 -9.82 -2.73 -9.00
C GLY A 90 -9.21 -4.05 -8.50
N GLY A 91 -9.02 -4.19 -7.18
CA GLY A 91 -8.36 -5.35 -6.55
C GLY A 91 -6.83 -5.31 -6.56
N TRP A 92 -6.20 -4.28 -7.13
CA TRP A 92 -4.75 -4.12 -7.09
C TRP A 92 -4.27 -3.52 -5.77
N PRO A 93 -3.06 -3.88 -5.30
CA PRO A 93 -2.50 -3.35 -4.07
C PRO A 93 -2.31 -1.83 -4.14
N PRO A 94 -2.33 -1.13 -2.99
CA PRO A 94 -1.94 0.27 -2.93
C PRO A 94 -0.45 0.45 -3.21
N ASN A 95 -0.01 1.71 -3.23
CA ASN A 95 1.38 2.11 -3.41
C ASN A 95 2.05 1.47 -4.63
N ARG A 96 1.30 1.34 -5.73
CA ARG A 96 1.78 0.68 -6.95
C ARG A 96 2.29 -0.75 -6.70
N GLY A 97 1.77 -1.43 -5.68
CA GLY A 97 2.17 -2.78 -5.28
C GLY A 97 3.48 -2.88 -4.51
N ALA A 98 3.98 -1.78 -3.96
CA ALA A 98 5.27 -1.77 -3.28
C ALA A 98 5.17 -1.63 -1.74
N VAL A 99 5.98 -2.41 -1.02
CA VAL A 99 6.21 -2.33 0.43
C VAL A 99 6.98 -1.05 0.77
N ASP A 100 7.94 -0.70 -0.08
CA ASP A 100 8.79 0.48 0.02
C ASP A 100 8.94 1.12 -1.37
N LEU A 101 9.41 2.37 -1.41
CA LEU A 101 9.71 3.02 -2.69
C LEU A 101 10.92 3.93 -2.57
N LYS A 102 11.80 3.84 -3.56
CA LYS A 102 12.89 4.78 -3.78
C LYS A 102 13.05 5.10 -5.25
N ILE A 103 13.54 6.30 -5.54
CA ILE A 103 13.91 6.69 -6.90
C ILE A 103 15.35 6.28 -7.16
N VAL A 104 15.56 5.57 -8.27
CA VAL A 104 16.88 5.09 -8.69
C VAL A 104 17.11 5.37 -10.17
N THR A 105 18.37 5.23 -10.57
CA THR A 105 18.76 5.11 -11.98
C THR A 105 19.10 3.65 -12.25
N LEU A 106 18.44 3.03 -13.23
CA LEU A 106 18.85 1.73 -13.71
C LEU A 106 20.06 1.88 -14.63
N PRO A 107 21.20 1.22 -14.33
CA PRO A 107 22.39 1.32 -15.16
C PRO A 107 22.21 0.57 -16.49
N ALA A 108 23.00 0.95 -17.49
CA ALA A 108 23.15 0.16 -18.70
C ALA A 108 23.82 -1.21 -18.42
N GLY A 109 23.59 -2.18 -19.29
CA GLY A 109 24.19 -3.51 -19.25
C GLY A 109 23.46 -4.53 -18.37
N ILE A 110 22.34 -4.16 -17.73
CA ILE A 110 21.51 -5.12 -17.00
C ILE A 110 20.34 -5.61 -17.85
N ASP A 111 19.93 -6.85 -17.60
CA ASP A 111 18.74 -7.43 -18.20
C ASP A 111 17.53 -7.31 -17.26
N ILE A 112 16.42 -6.88 -17.85
CA ILE A 112 15.09 -6.78 -17.22
C ILE A 112 14.08 -7.60 -18.01
N ASP A 113 13.01 -8.03 -17.37
CA ASP A 113 11.94 -8.79 -18.01
C ASP A 113 10.54 -8.34 -17.54
N ARG A 114 9.53 -8.74 -18.32
CA ARG A 114 8.13 -8.48 -18.01
C ARG A 114 7.23 -9.53 -18.68
N TYR A 115 6.18 -9.91 -17.96
CA TYR A 115 4.98 -10.52 -18.52
C TYR A 115 3.99 -9.42 -18.87
N GLY A 116 3.72 -9.20 -20.16
CA GLY A 116 2.89 -8.09 -20.61
C GLY A 116 2.97 -7.85 -22.11
N GLY A 117 2.36 -6.75 -22.53
CA GLY A 117 2.18 -6.44 -23.94
C GLY A 117 1.11 -7.31 -24.61
N TYR A 118 0.94 -7.10 -25.91
CA TYR A 118 -0.02 -7.78 -26.76
C TYR A 118 0.46 -7.71 -28.21
N PHE A 119 -0.15 -8.52 -29.08
CA PHE A 119 0.00 -8.35 -30.52
C PHE A 119 -1.21 -7.58 -31.05
N ASP A 120 -0.98 -6.56 -31.86
CA ASP A 120 -2.05 -5.83 -32.54
C ASP A 120 -2.60 -6.61 -33.75
N ALA A 121 -3.52 -5.99 -34.49
CA ALA A 121 -4.19 -6.61 -35.63
C ALA A 121 -3.22 -7.02 -36.75
N ASP A 122 -2.06 -6.38 -36.84
CA ASP A 122 -1.03 -6.63 -37.84
C ASP A 122 0.04 -7.60 -37.32
N SER A 123 -0.22 -8.27 -36.19
CA SER A 123 0.72 -9.16 -35.50
C SER A 123 2.01 -8.47 -35.07
N VAL A 124 1.98 -7.15 -34.86
CA VAL A 124 3.10 -6.40 -34.31
C VAL A 124 3.00 -6.39 -32.79
N PHE A 125 4.10 -6.73 -32.12
CA PHE A 125 4.15 -6.72 -30.66
C PHE A 125 4.17 -5.28 -30.13
N GLN A 126 3.25 -4.99 -29.21
CA GLN A 126 3.11 -3.72 -28.51
C GLN A 126 3.20 -3.92 -27.00
N ASP A 127 3.96 -3.07 -26.29
CA ASP A 127 3.98 -3.05 -24.83
C ASP A 127 3.87 -1.63 -24.27
N ARG A 128 2.70 -1.34 -23.70
CA ARG A 128 2.34 -0.07 -23.04
C ARG A 128 2.56 -0.11 -21.52
N GLY A 129 3.14 -1.19 -21.00
CA GLY A 129 3.43 -1.35 -19.58
C GLY A 129 4.67 -0.57 -19.13
N THR A 130 4.80 -0.41 -17.82
CA THR A 130 5.91 0.29 -17.17
C THR A 130 6.57 -0.50 -16.04
N PHE A 131 6.03 -1.66 -15.62
CA PHE A 131 6.62 -2.45 -14.54
C PHE A 131 7.51 -3.57 -15.10
N VAL A 132 8.75 -3.61 -14.66
CA VAL A 132 9.71 -4.66 -15.03
C VAL A 132 10.37 -5.19 -13.78
N SER A 133 10.96 -6.38 -13.87
CA SER A 133 11.87 -6.88 -12.84
C SER A 133 13.23 -7.13 -13.46
N LYS A 134 14.26 -7.30 -12.62
CA LYS A 134 15.50 -7.91 -13.10
C LYS A 134 15.19 -9.32 -13.59
N THR A 135 15.88 -9.77 -14.64
CA THR A 135 15.74 -11.16 -15.10
C THR A 135 15.96 -12.16 -13.99
N GLY A 136 15.14 -13.21 -14.00
CA GLY A 136 15.25 -14.32 -13.04
C GLY A 136 14.42 -14.16 -11.76
N VAL A 137 13.70 -13.05 -11.56
CA VAL A 137 12.71 -12.97 -10.47
C VAL A 137 11.57 -13.96 -10.74
N PRO A 138 11.34 -14.97 -9.88
CA PRO A 138 10.28 -15.97 -10.09
C PRO A 138 8.90 -15.34 -10.14
N PHE A 139 7.99 -15.90 -10.94
CA PHE A 139 6.63 -15.38 -11.08
C PHE A 139 5.87 -15.20 -9.75
N PRO A 140 5.92 -16.14 -8.77
CA PRO A 140 5.29 -15.93 -7.46
C PRO A 140 5.83 -14.72 -6.69
N GLN A 141 7.09 -14.36 -6.90
CA GLN A 141 7.68 -13.19 -6.25
C GLN A 141 7.26 -11.86 -6.90
N ARG A 142 6.54 -11.92 -8.03
CA ARG A 142 6.00 -10.75 -8.72
C ARG A 142 4.59 -10.36 -8.26
N ALA A 143 3.93 -11.22 -7.48
CA ALA A 143 2.56 -11.03 -7.00
C ALA A 143 1.58 -10.54 -8.07
N LEU A 144 1.60 -11.18 -9.25
CA LEU A 144 0.70 -10.92 -10.37
C LEU A 144 -0.42 -11.96 -10.41
N PRO A 145 -1.62 -11.65 -10.93
CA PRO A 145 -2.66 -12.65 -11.15
C PRO A 145 -2.19 -13.78 -12.07
N ASP A 146 -2.63 -15.02 -11.85
CA ASP A 146 -2.18 -16.18 -12.65
C ASP A 146 -2.39 -16.02 -14.16
N LYS A 147 -3.47 -15.35 -14.57
CA LYS A 147 -3.74 -15.05 -15.99
C LYS A 147 -2.60 -14.28 -16.67
N THR A 148 -1.75 -13.58 -15.92
CA THR A 148 -0.60 -12.85 -16.46
C THR A 148 0.48 -13.79 -17.02
N LEU A 149 0.51 -15.07 -16.62
CA LEU A 149 1.37 -16.07 -17.27
C LEU A 149 1.02 -16.30 -18.75
N ASN A 150 -0.22 -15.98 -19.16
CA ASN A 150 -0.65 -16.07 -20.55
C ASN A 150 -0.27 -14.83 -21.37
N SER A 151 0.24 -13.78 -20.72
CA SER A 151 0.76 -12.60 -21.42
C SER A 151 2.11 -12.93 -22.08
N PRO A 152 2.47 -12.25 -23.18
CA PRO A 152 3.80 -12.37 -23.75
C PRO A 152 4.88 -12.12 -22.69
N TYR A 153 5.90 -12.96 -22.68
CA TYR A 153 7.08 -12.76 -21.85
C TYR A 153 8.21 -12.23 -22.72
N ARG A 154 8.88 -11.17 -22.25
CA ARG A 154 9.97 -10.51 -22.96
C ARG A 154 11.11 -10.16 -22.01
N VAL A 155 12.32 -10.25 -22.54
CA VAL A 155 13.56 -9.85 -21.88
C VAL A 155 14.17 -8.70 -22.66
N TYR A 156 14.64 -7.68 -21.96
CA TYR A 156 15.27 -6.51 -22.53
C TYR A 156 16.61 -6.24 -21.84
N THR A 157 17.63 -5.86 -22.62
CA THR A 157 18.87 -5.31 -22.10
C THR A 157 18.74 -3.79 -22.06
N ILE A 158 19.10 -3.17 -20.92
CA ILE A 158 19.19 -1.72 -20.81
C ILE A 158 20.47 -1.25 -21.50
N LEU A 159 20.34 -0.39 -22.50
CA LEU A 159 21.44 0.14 -23.31
C LEU A 159 21.94 1.49 -22.81
N LYS A 160 21.06 2.28 -22.20
CA LYS A 160 21.36 3.61 -21.65
C LYS A 160 20.79 3.70 -20.22
N PRO A 161 21.45 4.42 -19.29
CA PRO A 161 20.90 4.60 -17.95
C PRO A 161 19.48 5.18 -18.00
N ILE A 162 18.55 4.60 -17.25
CA ILE A 162 17.17 5.08 -17.13
C ILE A 162 17.02 5.73 -15.77
N ALA A 163 16.94 7.06 -15.73
CA ALA A 163 16.73 7.83 -14.51
C ALA A 163 15.25 7.81 -14.06
N ASN A 164 14.98 8.29 -12.85
CA ASN A 164 13.64 8.46 -12.30
C ASN A 164 12.81 7.16 -12.23
N VAL A 165 13.48 6.01 -12.09
CA VAL A 165 12.82 4.72 -11.95
C VAL A 165 12.36 4.55 -10.50
N ARG A 166 11.09 4.18 -10.30
CA ARG A 166 10.61 3.81 -8.97
C ARG A 166 10.94 2.36 -8.70
N GLN A 167 11.84 2.12 -7.77
CA GLN A 167 12.15 0.77 -7.29
C GLN A 167 11.37 0.49 -6.01
N GLY A 168 10.79 -0.70 -5.91
CA GLY A 168 10.14 -1.16 -4.69
C GLY A 168 10.13 -2.68 -4.55
N THR A 169 10.08 -3.13 -3.30
CA THR A 169 9.82 -4.52 -2.93
C THR A 169 8.33 -4.81 -3.10
N ILE A 170 7.99 -5.91 -3.77
CA ILE A 170 6.61 -6.23 -4.14
C ILE A 170 5.83 -6.74 -2.93
N ILE A 171 4.63 -6.22 -2.71
CA ILE A 171 3.71 -6.66 -1.64
C ILE A 171 3.23 -8.09 -1.93
N PRO A 172 3.17 -9.00 -0.92
CA PRO A 172 2.43 -10.25 -1.04
C PRO A 172 0.97 -9.99 -1.36
N TRP A 173 0.50 -10.48 -2.51
CA TRP A 173 -0.82 -10.17 -3.05
C TRP A 173 -1.30 -11.25 -4.02
N PHE A 174 -2.60 -11.33 -4.31
CA PHE A 174 -3.20 -12.35 -5.18
C PHE A 174 -2.86 -13.79 -4.76
N GLY A 175 -2.74 -14.02 -3.44
CA GLY A 175 -2.33 -15.32 -2.89
C GLY A 175 -0.88 -15.71 -3.19
N LYS A 176 -0.01 -14.74 -3.53
CA LYS A 176 1.40 -14.97 -3.86
C LYS A 176 2.33 -14.32 -2.84
N PRO A 177 3.52 -14.90 -2.63
CA PRO A 177 4.45 -14.42 -1.61
C PRO A 177 5.05 -13.06 -1.92
N GLY A 178 5.10 -12.60 -3.17
CA GLY A 178 5.70 -11.30 -3.51
C GLY A 178 7.19 -11.23 -3.10
N LEU A 179 7.61 -10.09 -2.56
CA LEU A 179 8.96 -9.81 -2.06
C LEU A 179 10.09 -9.79 -3.12
N GLY A 180 9.75 -9.99 -4.39
CA GLY A 180 10.65 -9.64 -5.49
C GLY A 180 10.85 -8.12 -5.59
N ILE A 181 11.85 -7.70 -6.36
CA ILE A 181 12.05 -6.28 -6.69
C ILE A 181 11.36 -5.97 -8.02
N GLN A 182 10.54 -4.91 -8.01
CA GLN A 182 10.00 -4.30 -9.21
C GLN A 182 10.61 -2.94 -9.47
N TYR A 183 10.61 -2.57 -10.75
CA TYR A 183 10.95 -1.25 -11.24
C TYR A 183 9.79 -0.74 -12.07
N GLU A 184 9.26 0.42 -11.70
CA GLU A 184 8.36 1.19 -12.56
C GLU A 184 9.22 2.21 -13.33
N VAL A 185 9.41 1.96 -14.62
CA VAL A 185 10.15 2.87 -15.52
C VAL A 185 9.30 4.09 -15.88
N PRO A 186 9.92 5.26 -16.16
CA PRO A 186 9.19 6.52 -16.38
C PRO A 186 8.43 6.58 -17.71
N TYR A 187 8.75 5.71 -18.66
CA TYR A 187 8.12 5.63 -19.98
C TYR A 187 7.71 4.19 -20.28
N ILE A 188 6.74 4.03 -21.16
CA ILE A 188 6.28 2.70 -21.58
C ILE A 188 7.38 1.96 -22.34
N ILE A 189 7.33 0.62 -22.31
CA ILE A 189 8.33 -0.25 -22.94
C ILE A 189 8.51 0.07 -24.43
N ASN A 190 7.44 0.32 -25.18
CA ASN A 190 7.52 0.72 -26.58
C ASN A 190 8.37 1.98 -26.80
N ASP A 191 8.18 3.02 -25.98
CA ASP A 191 8.92 4.28 -26.10
C ASP A 191 10.39 4.09 -25.72
N LEU A 192 10.67 3.35 -24.65
CA LEU A 192 12.04 3.03 -24.26
C LEU A 192 12.78 2.22 -25.34
N LYS A 193 12.09 1.31 -26.04
CA LYS A 193 12.64 0.57 -27.19
C LYS A 193 12.92 1.52 -28.35
N LYS A 194 11.93 2.35 -28.72
CA LYS A 194 12.00 3.30 -29.84
C LYS A 194 13.16 4.28 -29.67
N GLU A 195 13.35 4.83 -28.48
CA GLU A 195 14.40 5.80 -28.15
C GLU A 195 15.77 5.14 -27.83
N GLY A 196 15.84 3.81 -27.96
CA GLY A 196 17.08 3.04 -27.80
C GLY A 196 17.62 3.00 -26.37
N TYR A 197 16.76 3.15 -25.36
CA TYR A 197 17.13 2.91 -23.96
C TYR A 197 17.19 1.42 -23.62
N ILE A 198 16.36 0.63 -24.30
CA ILE A 198 16.32 -0.83 -24.14
C ILE A 198 16.28 -1.51 -25.50
N ALA A 199 16.84 -2.72 -25.58
CA ALA A 199 16.69 -3.60 -26.74
C ALA A 199 16.19 -4.97 -26.29
N GLU A 200 15.29 -5.55 -27.09
CA GLU A 200 14.77 -6.89 -26.82
C GLU A 200 15.87 -7.93 -27.04
N LYS A 201 16.09 -8.75 -26.02
CA LYS A 201 17.04 -9.84 -26.07
C LYS A 201 16.37 -10.99 -26.81
N LYS A 202 16.75 -11.21 -28.06
CA LYS A 202 16.30 -12.37 -28.82
C LYS A 202 16.79 -13.63 -28.12
N THR A 203 15.87 -14.47 -27.65
CA THR A 203 16.20 -15.84 -27.27
C THR A 203 16.67 -16.58 -28.53
N LYS A 204 17.85 -17.18 -28.45
CA LYS A 204 18.34 -18.14 -29.47
C LYS A 204 17.46 -19.38 -29.46
#